data_AF-A0A923YTS2-F1
#
_entry.id   AF-A0A923YTS2-F1
#
_cell.length_a   1.000
_cell.length_b   1.000
_cell.length_c   1.000
_cell.angle_alpha   90.00
_cell.angle_beta   90.00
_cell.angle_gamma   90.00
#
_symmetry.space_group_name_H-M   'P 1'
#
loop_
_entity.id
_entity.type
_entity.pdbx_description
1 polymer ?
#
loop_
_entity_poly.entity_id
_entity_poly.type
_entity_poly.pdbx_seq_one_letter_code
_entity_poly.pdbx_strand_id
1 'polypeptide(L)'
;RGFAWGAAKGTVVPIYPRAHLIAGAGVKNRSCSITAATFLTPVARQPLMAFYHALAREAGYADAASMAGDAALLEGAKGTARFAVLFRNAGNGITSVDVILREK
;
A
#
# COMPACT_ATOMS: atom_id res chain seq x y z
N ARG A 1 7.05 5.33 24.83
CA ARG A 1 6.50 4.34 23.86
C ARG A 1 5.76 5.14 22.81
N GLY A 2 6.38 5.41 21.65
CA GLY A 2 5.80 6.25 20.60
C GLY A 2 5.65 5.46 19.30
N PHE A 3 4.56 5.69 18.57
CA PHE A 3 4.32 5.10 17.26
C PHE A 3 5.16 5.83 16.22
N ALA A 4 6.38 5.34 15.96
CA ALA A 4 7.19 5.82 14.86
C ALA A 4 6.63 5.26 13.54
N TRP A 5 5.55 5.85 13.05
CA TRP A 5 5.10 5.72 11.65
C TRP A 5 5.49 7.01 10.91
N GLY A 6 6.79 7.17 10.69
CA GLY A 6 7.31 8.01 9.62
C GLY A 6 7.55 7.09 8.43
N ALA A 7 7.18 7.53 7.22
CA ALA A 7 7.39 6.81 5.97
C ALA A 7 8.70 6.03 6.01
N ALA A 8 8.61 4.71 6.20
CA ALA A 8 9.80 3.86 6.26
C ALA A 8 10.51 4.06 4.92
N LYS A 9 11.69 4.68 4.97
CA LYS A 9 12.50 4.93 3.78
C LYS A 9 12.78 3.57 3.13
N GLY A 10 12.16 3.30 1.99
CA GLY A 10 12.32 2.04 1.23
C GLY A 10 11.15 1.04 1.27
N THR A 11 9.97 1.36 1.81
CA THR A 11 8.79 0.49 1.59
C THR A 11 8.19 0.70 0.20
N VAL A 12 7.79 -0.39 -0.47
CA VAL A 12 7.05 -0.34 -1.76
C VAL A 12 5.60 0.14 -1.58
N VAL A 13 5.09 0.10 -0.36
CA VAL A 13 3.73 0.54 -0.01
C VAL A 13 3.72 1.62 1.09
N PRO A 14 4.27 2.81 0.83
CA PRO A 14 4.18 3.90 1.79
C PRO A 14 2.75 4.39 1.91
N ILE A 15 2.40 5.04 3.03
CA ILE A 15 1.19 5.87 3.09
C ILE A 15 1.37 7.01 2.09
N TYR A 16 0.34 7.26 1.27
CA TYR A 16 0.40 8.31 0.27
C TYR A 16 0.62 9.70 0.92
N PRO A 17 1.46 10.59 0.34
CA PRO A 17 1.71 11.90 0.92
C PRO A 17 0.42 12.71 1.15
N ARG A 18 0.31 13.32 2.33
CA ARG A 18 -0.88 14.10 2.76
C ARG A 18 -2.18 13.28 2.83
N ALA A 19 -2.09 11.96 2.94
CA ALA A 19 -3.24 11.13 3.25
C ALA A 19 -3.65 11.23 4.72
N HIS A 20 -4.93 10.97 4.99
CA HIS A 20 -5.47 10.83 6.33
C HIS A 20 -5.38 9.35 6.76
N LEU A 21 -4.47 9.03 7.68
CA LEU A 21 -4.32 7.67 8.20
C LEU A 21 -5.51 7.30 9.10
N ILE A 22 -6.18 6.19 8.77
CA ILE A 22 -7.30 5.64 9.56
C ILE A 22 -6.80 4.57 10.53
N ALA A 23 -6.00 3.64 10.01
CA ALA A 23 -5.46 2.53 10.79
C ALA A 23 -4.09 2.13 10.28
N GLY A 24 -3.22 1.68 11.18
CA GLY A 24 -1.92 1.12 10.87
C GLY A 24 -1.62 -0.02 11.83
N ALA A 25 -1.19 -1.15 11.28
CA ALA A 25 -0.80 -2.33 12.04
C ALA A 25 0.53 -2.87 11.50
N GLY A 26 1.36 -3.41 12.37
CA GLY A 26 2.61 -4.03 11.98
C GLY A 26 3.09 -5.03 13.00
N VAL A 27 3.63 -6.14 12.53
CA VAL A 27 4.29 -7.14 13.34
C VAL A 27 5.62 -7.51 12.69
N LYS A 28 6.67 -7.57 13.49
CA LYS A 28 8.00 -7.99 13.07
C LYS A 28 8.50 -9.07 14.01
N ASN A 29 8.80 -10.25 13.47
CA ASN A 29 9.47 -11.33 14.18
C ASN A 29 10.74 -11.77 13.42
N ARG A 30 11.46 -12.78 13.89
CA ARG A 30 12.74 -13.23 13.27
C ARG A 30 12.60 -13.74 11.83
N SER A 31 11.40 -14.12 11.40
CA SER A 31 11.18 -14.87 10.15
C SER A 31 10.11 -14.24 9.25
N CYS A 32 9.48 -13.14 9.68
CA CYS A 32 8.38 -12.49 8.98
C CYS A 32 8.18 -11.06 9.51
N SER A 33 7.99 -10.13 8.59
CA SER A 33 7.51 -8.78 8.84
C SER A 33 6.22 -8.57 8.05
N ILE A 34 5.15 -8.18 8.73
CA ILE A 34 3.89 -7.76 8.09
C ILE A 34 3.62 -6.32 8.49
N THR A 35 3.28 -5.49 7.51
CA THR A 35 2.82 -4.12 7.71
C THR A 35 1.55 -3.91 6.92
N ALA A 36 0.53 -3.31 7.52
CA ALA A 36 -0.71 -2.97 6.86
C ALA A 36 -1.19 -1.58 7.29
N ALA A 37 -1.82 -0.84 6.39
CA ALA A 37 -2.42 0.45 6.70
C ALA A 37 -3.67 0.71 5.86
N THR A 38 -4.58 1.49 6.43
CA THR A 38 -5.75 2.03 5.74
C THR A 38 -5.69 3.55 5.84
N PHE A 39 -5.81 4.24 4.70
CA PHE A 39 -5.83 5.69 4.68
C PHE A 39 -6.79 6.23 3.60
N LEU A 40 -7.19 7.48 3.77
CA LEU A 40 -8.02 8.22 2.82
C LEU A 40 -7.19 9.29 2.13
N THR A 41 -7.45 9.50 0.83
CA THR A 41 -6.77 10.53 0.05
C THR A 41 -7.73 11.15 -0.98
N PRO A 42 -7.69 12.47 -1.21
CA PRO A 42 -8.49 13.16 -2.24
C PRO A 42 -7.91 12.98 -3.66
N VAL A 43 -7.07 11.96 -3.86
CA VAL A 43 -6.48 11.64 -5.16
C VAL A 43 -7.31 10.56 -5.83
N ALA A 44 -7.55 10.72 -7.13
CA ALA A 44 -8.29 9.73 -7.90
C ALA A 44 -7.55 8.38 -7.97
N ARG A 45 -8.31 7.31 -8.22
CA ARG A 45 -7.80 5.93 -8.25
C ARG A 45 -6.65 5.71 -9.23
N GLN A 46 -6.81 6.17 -10.48
CA GLN A 46 -5.81 5.96 -11.54
C GLN A 46 -4.42 6.53 -11.21
N PRO A 47 -4.27 7.81 -10.80
CA PRO A 47 -2.96 8.32 -10.43
C PRO A 47 -2.37 7.63 -9.18
N LEU A 48 -3.18 7.16 -8.24
CA LEU A 48 -2.70 6.34 -7.13
C LEU A 48 -2.15 4.99 -7.59
N MET A 49 -2.86 4.31 -8.49
CA MET A 49 -2.38 3.05 -9.06
C MET A 49 -1.06 3.24 -9.82
N ALA A 50 -0.95 4.31 -10.62
CA ALA A 50 0.29 4.64 -11.33
C ALA A 50 1.45 4.93 -10.37
N PHE A 51 1.18 5.60 -9.24
CA PHE A 51 2.18 5.85 -8.20
C PHE A 51 2.72 4.56 -7.58
N TYR A 52 1.85 3.65 -7.14
CA TYR A 52 2.29 2.38 -6.54
C TYR A 52 2.92 1.43 -7.57
N HIS A 53 2.45 1.46 -8.83
CA HIS A 53 3.07 0.73 -9.93
C HIS A 53 4.52 1.20 -10.15
N ALA A 54 4.75 2.52 -10.19
CA ALA A 54 6.09 3.08 -10.34
C ALA A 54 7.01 2.68 -9.17
N LEU A 55 6.53 2.78 -7.92
CA LEU A 55 7.29 2.35 -6.74
C LEU A 55 7.62 0.86 -6.77
N ALA A 56 6.67 0.00 -7.18
CA ALA A 56 6.87 -1.43 -7.30
C ALA A 56 7.99 -1.75 -8.30
N ARG A 57 7.94 -1.11 -9.47
CA ARG A 57 8.96 -1.30 -10.51
C ARG A 57 10.33 -0.78 -10.10
N GLU A 58 10.41 0.39 -9.46
CA GLU A 58 11.66 0.93 -8.92
C GLU A 58 12.27 0.01 -7.85
N ALA A 59 11.43 -0.58 -7.01
CA ALA A 59 11.85 -1.54 -6.01
C ALA A 59 12.13 -2.95 -6.58
N GLY A 60 11.91 -3.19 -7.87
CA GLY A 60 12.17 -4.47 -8.55
C GLY A 60 11.13 -5.56 -8.28
N TYR A 61 9.89 -5.18 -7.94
CA TYR A 61 8.77 -6.10 -7.88
C TYR A 61 8.21 -6.34 -9.27
N ALA A 62 7.75 -7.57 -9.52
CA ALA A 62 6.82 -7.85 -10.60
C ALA A 62 5.41 -7.66 -10.06
N ASP A 63 4.64 -6.76 -10.65
CA ASP A 63 3.30 -6.40 -10.20
C ASP A 63 2.25 -6.56 -11.30
N ALA A 64 1.00 -6.74 -10.89
CA ALA A 64 -0.15 -6.85 -11.76
C ALA A 64 -1.34 -6.09 -11.16
N ALA A 65 -2.14 -5.49 -12.03
CA ALA A 65 -3.38 -4.82 -11.67
C ALA A 65 -4.58 -5.68 -12.08
N SER A 66 -5.56 -5.78 -11.19
CA SER A 66 -6.82 -6.49 -11.41
C SER A 66 -8.00 -5.75 -10.75
N MET A 67 -9.21 -6.21 -11.03
CA MET A 67 -10.42 -5.73 -10.36
C MET A 67 -10.87 -6.76 -9.32
N ALA A 68 -11.23 -6.28 -8.13
CA ALA A 68 -11.77 -7.06 -7.03
C ALA A 68 -13.14 -6.48 -6.66
N GLY A 69 -14.19 -6.91 -7.37
CA GLY A 69 -15.50 -6.26 -7.32
C GLY A 69 -15.40 -4.81 -7.84
N ASP A 70 -15.87 -3.84 -7.04
CA ASP A 70 -15.79 -2.41 -7.37
C ASP A 70 -14.43 -1.76 -7.04
N ALA A 71 -13.53 -2.52 -6.42
CA ALA A 71 -12.20 -2.10 -6.06
C ALA A 71 -11.18 -2.45 -7.15
N ALA A 72 -10.13 -1.65 -7.29
CA ALA A 72 -8.94 -2.05 -8.02
C ALA A 72 -7.92 -2.65 -7.04
N LEU A 73 -7.22 -3.69 -7.47
CA LEU A 73 -6.16 -4.35 -6.74
C LEU A 73 -4.85 -4.21 -7.54
N LEU A 74 -3.80 -3.77 -6.87
CA LEU A 74 -2.43 -3.83 -7.36
C LEU A 74 -1.63 -4.73 -6.43
N GLU A 75 -1.14 -5.85 -6.93
CA GLU A 75 -0.37 -6.81 -6.14
C GLU A 75 0.96 -7.12 -6.82
N GLY A 76 1.97 -7.47 -6.04
CA GLY A 76 3.27 -7.80 -6.60
C GLY A 76 4.16 -8.60 -5.67
N ALA A 77 5.20 -9.19 -6.24
CA ALA A 77 6.15 -10.04 -5.52
C ALA A 77 7.61 -9.75 -5.91
N LYS A 78 8.51 -9.93 -4.94
CA LYS A 78 9.97 -9.90 -5.10
C LYS A 78 10.60 -10.89 -4.13
N GLY A 79 11.13 -12.00 -4.65
CA GLY A 79 11.64 -13.09 -3.81
C GLY A 79 10.54 -13.61 -2.86
N THR A 80 10.75 -13.49 -1.54
CA THR A 80 9.77 -13.86 -0.52
C THR A 80 8.80 -12.73 -0.13
N ALA A 81 9.09 -11.51 -0.57
CA ALA A 81 8.28 -10.34 -0.29
C ALA A 81 7.06 -10.29 -1.21
N ARG A 82 5.91 -9.91 -0.64
CA ARG A 82 4.64 -9.73 -1.35
C ARG A 82 3.94 -8.49 -0.83
N PHE A 83 3.33 -7.73 -1.73
CA PHE A 83 2.48 -6.61 -1.36
C PHE A 83 1.13 -6.68 -2.09
N ALA A 84 0.14 -6.02 -1.52
CA ALA A 84 -1.11 -5.71 -2.18
C ALA A 84 -1.58 -4.31 -1.77
N VAL A 85 -2.16 -3.59 -2.74
CA VAL A 85 -2.79 -2.29 -2.55
C VAL A 85 -4.19 -2.36 -3.14
N LEU A 86 -5.19 -2.21 -2.29
CA LEU A 86 -6.59 -2.17 -2.67
C LEU A 86 -7.06 -0.72 -2.72
N PHE A 87 -7.69 -0.32 -3.82
CA PHE A 87 -8.20 1.03 -4.03
C PHE A 87 -9.72 1.00 -4.13
N ARG A 88 -10.40 1.67 -3.21
CA ARG A 88 -11.87 1.76 -3.14
C ARG A 88 -12.32 3.21 -3.29
N ASN A 89 -13.43 3.43 -3.99
CA ASN A 89 -14.08 4.74 -3.98
C ASN A 89 -14.80 4.91 -2.64
N ALA A 90 -14.41 5.93 -1.86
CA ALA A 90 -15.05 6.28 -0.59
C ALA A 90 -16.14 7.36 -0.74
N GLY A 91 -16.43 7.77 -1.99
CA GLY A 91 -17.35 8.85 -2.31
C GLY A 91 -16.67 10.22 -2.38
N ASN A 92 -17.33 11.20 -3.00
CA ASN A 92 -16.91 12.61 -3.03
C ASN A 92 -15.47 12.85 -3.54
N GLY A 93 -14.99 12.01 -4.47
CA GLY A 93 -13.63 12.11 -5.01
C GLY A 93 -12.52 11.59 -4.07
N ILE A 94 -12.89 10.97 -2.95
CA ILE A 94 -11.96 10.36 -2.00
C ILE A 94 -11.73 8.90 -2.38
N THR A 95 -10.46 8.51 -2.43
CA THR A 95 -10.06 7.11 -2.53
C THR A 95 -9.65 6.60 -1.16
N SER A 96 -10.25 5.50 -0.74
CA SER A 96 -9.75 4.69 0.38
C SER A 96 -8.72 3.70 -0.15
N VAL A 97 -7.59 3.62 0.53
CA VAL A 97 -6.49 2.74 0.15
C VAL A 97 -6.14 1.84 1.33
N ASP A 98 -6.16 0.55 1.08
CA ASP A 98 -5.67 -0.47 2.00
C ASP A 98 -4.37 -1.03 1.44
N VAL A 99 -3.29 -0.95 2.21
CA VAL A 99 -1.98 -1.51 1.85
C VAL A 99 -1.64 -2.66 2.77
N ILE A 100 -0.99 -3.68 2.22
CA ILE A 100 -0.32 -4.73 2.99
C ILE A 100 1.01 -5.07 2.34
N LEU A 101 2.04 -5.24 3.16
CA LEU A 101 3.35 -5.73 2.79
C LEU A 101 3.72 -6.87 3.74
N ARG A 102 4.19 -7.95 3.15
CA ARG A 102 4.81 -9.06 3.85
C ARG A 102 6.23 -9.24 3.34
N GLU A 103 7.18 -9.25 4.24
CA GLU A 103 8.59 -9.53 4.01
C GLU A 103 9.05 -10.70 4.90
N LYS A 104 10.19 -11.31 4.56
CA LYS A 104 10.80 -12.40 5.34
C LYS A 104 11.87 -11.84 6.26
#